data_AF-A0A1M6GFK4-F1
#
_entry.id   AF-A0A1M6GFK4-F1
#
_cell.length_a   1.000
_cell.length_b   1.000
_cell.length_c   1.000
_cell.angle_alpha   90.00
_cell.angle_beta   90.00
_cell.angle_gamma   90.00
#
_symmetry.space_group_name_H-M   'P 1'
#
loop_
_entity.id
_entity.type
_entity.pdbx_description
1 polymer ?
#
loop_
_entity_poly.entity_id
_entity_poly.type
_entity_poly.pdbx_seq_one_letter_code
_entity_poly.pdbx_strand_id
1 'polypeptide(L)' 'MAKNAHLTLDDRSTIEVSLREGDSFTDIGRELGKDPSTIAKEIKNHI' A
#
# COMPACT_ATOMS: atom_id res chain seq x y z
N MET A 1 13.95 -4.48 -16.12
CA MET A 1 12.88 -3.86 -15.32
C MET A 1 12.49 -4.82 -14.21
N ALA A 2 12.77 -4.49 -12.94
CA ALA A 2 12.27 -5.30 -11.82
C ALA A 2 10.76 -5.05 -11.70
N LYS A 3 9.95 -6.01 -12.16
CA LYS A 3 8.49 -5.85 -12.29
C LYS A 3 7.72 -5.98 -10.97
N ASN A 4 8.40 -6.26 -9.87
CA ASN A 4 7.76 -6.50 -8.57
C ASN A 4 8.54 -5.75 -7.48
N ALA A 5 8.27 -4.46 -7.30
CA ALA A 5 8.71 -3.78 -6.09
C ALA A 5 7.84 -4.28 -4.93
N HIS A 6 8.32 -5.31 -4.24
CA HIS A 6 7.66 -5.81 -3.02
C HIS A 6 7.48 -4.65 -2.02
N LEU A 7 6.33 -4.62 -1.36
CA LEU A 7 6.10 -3.71 -0.24
C LEU A 7 7.09 -4.09 0.88
N THR A 8 7.83 -3.10 1.37
CA THR A 8 8.69 -3.24 2.54
C THR A 8 7.83 -3.30 3.81
N LEU A 9 8.42 -3.68 4.95
CA LEU A 9 7.70 -3.64 6.23
C LEU A 9 7.23 -2.22 6.60
N ASP A 10 7.99 -1.22 6.17
CA ASP A 10 7.66 0.19 6.34
C ASP A 10 6.47 0.62 5.46
N ASP A 11 6.49 0.23 4.17
CA ASP A 11 5.35 0.45 3.26
C ASP A 11 4.05 -0.12 3.87
N ARG A 12 4.12 -1.33 4.44
CA ARG A 12 2.97 -2.01 5.06
C ARG A 12 2.51 -1.31 6.34
N SER A 13 3.45 -0.85 7.16
CA SER A 13 3.13 -0.07 8.37
C SER A 13 2.41 1.23 8.00
N THR A 14 2.86 1.89 6.94
CA THR A 14 2.22 3.11 6.41
C THR A 14 0.81 2.81 5.91
N ILE A 15 0.63 1.75 5.11
CA ILE A 15 -0.69 1.30 4.66
C ILE A 15 -1.63 1.06 5.86
N GLU A 16 -1.19 0.32 6.88
CA GLU A 16 -2.01 0.06 8.06
C GLU A 16 -2.42 1.33 8.82
N VAL A 17 -1.51 2.31 8.95
CA VAL A 17 -1.79 3.59 9.61
C VAL A 17 -2.79 4.40 8.79
N SER A 18 -2.52 4.64 7.50
CA SER A 18 -3.38 5.42 6.61
C SER A 18 -4.78 4.82 6.48
N LEU A 19 -4.91 3.48 6.48
CA LEU A 19 -6.22 2.81 6.50
C LEU A 19 -7.00 3.08 7.78
N ARG A 20 -6.33 3.19 8.94
CA ARG A 20 -6.97 3.56 10.22
C ARG A 20 -7.40 5.02 10.23
N GLU A 21 -6.66 5.88 9.53
CA GLU A 21 -7.02 7.30 9.36
C GLU A 21 -8.13 7.51 8.32
N GLY A 22 -8.44 6.49 7.52
CA GLY A 22 -9.52 6.52 6.53
C GLY A 22 -9.08 6.99 5.14
N ASP A 23 -7.77 6.98 4.86
CA ASP A 23 -7.23 7.37 3.57
C ASP A 23 -7.63 6.40 2.46
N SER A 24 -7.79 6.95 1.26
CA SER A 24 -8.10 6.15 0.07
C SER A 24 -6.85 5.46 -0.46
N PHE A 25 -7.01 4.27 -1.08
CA PHE A 25 -5.87 3.52 -1.65
C PHE A 25 -5.06 4.32 -2.68
N THR A 26 -5.70 5.28 -3.35
CA THR A 26 -5.04 6.21 -4.28
C THR A 26 -4.07 7.15 -3.57
N ASP A 27 -4.47 7.71 -2.42
CA ASP A 27 -3.64 8.61 -1.63
C ASP A 27 -2.46 7.87 -1.00
N ILE A 28 -2.73 6.69 -0.43
CA ILE A 28 -1.70 5.79 0.12
C ILE A 28 -0.70 5.37 -0.97
N GLY A 29 -1.20 4.99 -2.16
CA GLY A 29 -0.35 4.66 -3.30
C GLY A 29 0.51 5.85 -3.74
N ARG A 30 -0.06 7.07 -3.73
CA ARG A 30 0.69 8.28 -4.09
C ARG A 30 1.79 8.60 -3.09
N GLU A 31 1.51 8.44 -1.80
CA GLU A 31 2.49 8.66 -0.72
C GLU A 31 3.66 7.67 -0.82
N LEU A 32 3.36 6.39 -1.05
CA LEU A 32 4.35 5.32 -1.14
C LEU A 32 4.99 5.18 -2.53
N GLY A 33 4.55 5.97 -3.52
CA GLY A 33 4.96 5.82 -4.91
C GLY A 33 4.60 4.46 -5.52
N LYS A 34 3.49 3.86 -5.05
CA LYS A 34 2.98 2.56 -5.47
C LYS A 34 1.65 2.72 -6.20
N ASP A 35 1.35 1.75 -7.05
CA ASP A 35 0.05 1.67 -7.70
C ASP A 35 -1.05 1.32 -6.66
N PRO A 36 -2.22 1.97 -6.66
CA PRO A 36 -3.31 1.67 -5.72
C PRO A 36 -3.76 0.20 -5.76
N SER A 37 -3.61 -0.49 -6.90
CA SER A 37 -3.88 -1.93 -6.97
C SER A 37 -2.87 -2.77 -6.18
N THR A 38 -1.68 -2.25 -5.92
CA THR A 38 -0.67 -2.88 -5.05
C THR A 38 -1.14 -2.85 -3.60
N ILE A 39 -1.67 -1.70 -3.16
CA ILE A 39 -2.25 -1.51 -1.83
C ILE A 39 -3.46 -2.45 -1.67
N ALA A 40 -4.37 -2.47 -2.65
CA ALA A 40 -5.55 -3.34 -2.62
C ALA A 40 -5.20 -4.84 -2.56
N LYS A 41 -4.15 -5.28 -3.26
CA LYS A 41 -3.67 -6.68 -3.21
C LYS A 41 -3.06 -7.03 -1.86
N GLU A 42 -2.35 -6.09 -1.23
CA GLU A 42 -1.80 -6.29 0.10
C GLU A 42 -2.92 -6.51 1.12
N ILE A 43 -3.90 -5.59 1.13
CA ILE A 43 -5.07 -5.67 2.01
C ILE A 43 -5.80 -6.99 1.80
N LYS A 44 -6.14 -7.35 0.56
CA LYS A 44 -6.88 -8.58 0.23
C LYS A 44 -6.16 -9.87 0.66
N ASN A 45 -4.82 -9.86 0.69
CA ASN A 45 -4.03 -11.05 1.03
C ASN A 45 -3.74 -11.17 2.53
N HIS A 46 -3.95 -10.10 3.32
CA HIS A 46 -3.49 -10.02 4.71
C HIS A 46 -4.58 -9.63 5.72
N ILE A 47 -5.75 -9.19 5.25
CA ILE A 47 -6.98 -8.92 6.03
C ILE A 47 -8.09 -9.83 5.50
#